data_AF-A0A964BPW3-F1
#
_entry.id   AF-A0A964BPW3-F1
#
_cell.length_a   1.000
_cell.length_b   1.000
_cell.length_c   1.000
_cell.angle_alpha   90.00
_cell.angle_beta   90.00
_cell.angle_gamma   90.00
#
_symmetry.space_group_name_H-M   'P 1'
#
loop_
_entity.id
_entity.type
_entity.pdbx_description
1 polymer ?
#
loop_
_entity_poly.entity_id
_entity_poly.type
_entity_poly.pdbx_seq_one_letter_code
_entity_poly.pdbx_strand_id
1 'polypeptide(L)'
;MTEELPPTDLPGLFLLLIRRRRRLKVVGESMLPFLKPGEEILINPYAYCKSQPQINDVVVLNHPRDQKITIVKRITNIAIDGNYFLKGDNPAASKDSRHWGTVRQRAILAKVTSRFA
;
A
#
# COMPACT_ATOMS: atom_id res chain seq x y z
N MET A 1 -0.38 -8.80 -16.53
CA MET A 1 -0.59 -9.72 -15.39
C MET A 1 -0.81 -8.88 -14.15
N THR A 2 -2.05 -8.68 -13.75
CA THR A 2 -2.40 -8.04 -12.49
C THR A 2 -2.08 -9.04 -11.39
N GLU A 3 -0.94 -8.88 -10.71
CA GLU A 3 -0.59 -9.80 -9.63
C GLU A 3 -1.58 -9.63 -8.48
N GLU A 4 -2.42 -10.64 -8.27
CA GLU A 4 -3.32 -10.70 -7.14
C GLU A 4 -2.52 -10.80 -5.83
N LEU A 5 -2.98 -10.12 -4.76
CA LEU A 5 -2.41 -10.32 -3.43
C LEU A 5 -2.67 -11.76 -2.98
N PRO A 6 -1.62 -12.52 -2.58
CA PRO A 6 -1.79 -13.87 -2.09
C PRO A 6 -2.60 -13.88 -0.78
N PRO A 7 -3.28 -15.00 -0.47
CA PRO A 7 -3.85 -15.20 0.86
C PRO A 7 -2.75 -15.24 1.91
N THR A 8 -3.09 -14.84 3.13
CA THR A 8 -2.15 -14.87 4.26
C THR A 8 -1.91 -16.30 4.71
N ASP A 9 -0.66 -16.73 4.65
CA ASP A 9 -0.19 -18.08 4.98
C ASP A 9 0.35 -18.18 6.42
N LEU A 10 0.76 -19.40 6.83
CA LEU A 10 1.34 -19.64 8.15
C LEU A 10 2.61 -18.80 8.43
N PRO A 11 3.57 -18.67 7.51
CA PRO A 11 4.67 -17.71 7.64
C PRO A 11 4.18 -16.26 7.88
N GLY A 12 3.19 -15.80 7.13
CA GLY A 12 2.57 -14.50 7.31
C GLY A 12 1.98 -14.31 8.71
N LEU A 13 1.25 -15.31 9.21
CA LEU A 13 0.69 -15.33 10.57
C LEU A 13 1.78 -15.36 11.64
N PHE A 14 2.84 -16.15 11.46
CA PHE A 14 3.97 -16.15 12.38
C PHE A 14 4.63 -14.78 12.45
N LEU A 15 4.87 -14.14 11.30
CA LEU A 15 5.44 -12.80 11.23
C LEU A 15 4.51 -11.74 11.85
N LEU A 16 3.19 -11.95 11.82
CA LEU A 16 2.21 -11.14 12.54
C LEU A 16 2.34 -11.33 14.06
N LEU A 17 2.44 -12.58 14.54
CA LEU A 17 2.58 -12.90 15.96
C LEU A 17 3.84 -12.26 16.56
N ILE A 18 4.98 -12.34 15.86
CA ILE A 18 6.23 -11.70 16.30
C ILE A 18 6.31 -10.19 15.99
N ARG A 19 5.19 -9.55 15.62
CA ARG A 19 5.05 -8.12 15.32
C ARG A 19 5.96 -7.58 14.20
N ARG A 20 6.46 -8.45 13.32
CA ARG A 20 7.19 -8.10 12.10
C ARG A 20 6.28 -7.75 10.92
N ARG A 21 5.00 -8.08 11.03
CA ARG A 21 3.90 -7.65 10.16
C ARG A 21 2.81 -7.00 11.00
N ARG A 22 1.95 -6.22 10.35
CA ARG A 22 0.76 -5.63 10.99
C ARG A 22 -0.45 -5.95 10.15
N ARG A 23 -1.60 -6.05 10.79
CA ARG A 23 -2.90 -6.15 10.13
C ARG A 23 -3.50 -4.76 9.99
N LEU A 24 -4.10 -4.48 8.83
CA LEU A 24 -4.84 -3.25 8.55
C LEU A 24 -6.17 -3.61 7.90
N LYS A 25 -7.24 -2.88 8.25
CA LYS A 25 -8.53 -2.99 7.57
C LYS A 25 -8.62 -1.93 6.48
N VAL A 26 -9.00 -2.33 5.27
CA VAL A 26 -9.16 -1.42 4.14
C VAL A 26 -10.42 -0.58 4.35
N VAL A 27 -10.27 0.74 4.20
CA VAL A 27 -11.37 1.71 4.30
C VAL A 27 -11.49 2.45 2.97
N GLY A 28 -12.73 2.59 2.48
CA GLY A 28 -13.05 3.27 1.23
C GLY A 28 -12.75 2.44 -0.02
N GLU A 29 -13.15 3.00 -1.17
CA GLU A 29 -13.27 2.25 -2.43
C GLU A 29 -12.14 2.49 -3.42
N SER A 30 -11.11 3.25 -3.02
CA SER A 30 -10.10 3.75 -3.95
C SER A 30 -9.20 2.67 -4.55
N MET A 31 -9.20 1.47 -3.95
CA MET A 31 -8.43 0.31 -4.39
C MET A 31 -9.32 -0.78 -5.02
N LEU A 32 -10.62 -0.51 -5.28
CA LEU A 32 -11.46 -1.44 -6.03
C LEU A 32 -10.94 -1.61 -7.47
N PRO A 33 -11.12 -2.79 -8.10
CA PRO A 33 -11.68 -4.01 -7.51
C PRO A 33 -10.65 -4.83 -6.68
N PHE A 34 -9.39 -4.39 -6.64
CA PHE A 34 -8.27 -5.16 -6.08
C PHE A 34 -8.36 -5.40 -4.56
N LEU A 35 -8.74 -4.36 -3.82
CA LEU A 35 -9.03 -4.42 -2.38
C LEU A 35 -10.41 -3.83 -2.11
N LYS A 36 -11.25 -4.57 -1.39
CA LYS A 36 -12.61 -4.17 -1.06
C LYS A 36 -12.68 -3.47 0.30
N PRO A 37 -13.59 -2.50 0.49
CA PRO A 37 -13.86 -1.96 1.82
C PRO A 37 -14.17 -3.08 2.82
N GLY A 38 -13.55 -3.02 3.99
CA GLY A 38 -13.73 -4.01 5.05
C GLY A 38 -12.76 -5.19 4.99
N GLU A 39 -12.06 -5.41 3.87
CA GLU A 39 -11.04 -6.45 3.73
C GLU A 39 -9.88 -6.22 4.70
N GLU A 40 -9.42 -7.28 5.35
CA GLU A 40 -8.21 -7.22 6.18
C GLU A 40 -6.99 -7.60 5.34
N ILE A 41 -5.92 -6.82 5.47
CA ILE A 41 -4.67 -7.02 4.75
C ILE A 41 -3.49 -7.09 5.73
N LEU A 42 -2.48 -7.85 5.35
CA LEU A 42 -1.20 -7.92 6.04
C LEU A 42 -0.21 -6.96 5.39
N ILE A 43 0.46 -6.17 6.22
CA ILE A 43 1.44 -5.17 5.79
C ILE A 43 2.80 -5.43 6.42
N ASN A 44 3.86 -5.08 5.68
CA ASN A 44 5.25 -5.13 6.10
C ASN A 44 5.82 -3.70 6.23
N PRO A 45 5.89 -3.13 7.45
CA PRO A 45 6.52 -1.83 7.70
C PRO A 45 8.02 -1.80 7.40
N TYR A 46 8.67 -2.97 7.39
CA TYR A 46 10.11 -3.10 7.17
C TYR A 46 10.47 -3.44 5.73
N ALA A 47 9.49 -3.47 4.82
CA ALA A 47 9.70 -3.86 3.42
C ALA A 47 10.80 -3.04 2.77
N TYR A 48 10.84 -1.74 3.05
CA TYR A 48 11.73 -0.80 2.38
C TYR A 48 12.92 -0.36 3.24
N CYS A 49 13.25 -1.11 4.30
CA CYS A 49 14.47 -0.87 5.07
C CYS A 49 15.74 -1.31 4.31
N LYS A 50 15.62 -2.29 3.41
CA LYS A 50 16.73 -2.86 2.64
C LYS A 50 16.52 -2.84 1.13
N SER A 51 15.33 -2.48 0.67
CA SER A 51 14.98 -2.38 -0.74
C SER A 51 14.21 -1.10 -1.01
N GLN A 52 14.19 -0.69 -2.27
CA GLN A 52 13.39 0.46 -2.71
C GLN A 52 11.99 0.00 -3.13
N PRO A 53 10.94 0.81 -2.90
CA PRO A 53 9.62 0.57 -3.48
C PRO A 53 9.67 0.42 -5.00
N GLN A 54 8.91 -0.54 -5.52
CA GLN A 54 8.89 -0.89 -6.95
C GLN A 54 7.55 -0.56 -7.59
N ILE A 55 7.53 -0.46 -8.93
CA ILE A 55 6.29 -0.35 -9.68
C ILE A 55 5.39 -1.56 -9.37
N ASN A 56 4.09 -1.32 -9.27
CA ASN A 56 3.02 -2.24 -8.88
C ASN A 56 2.94 -2.62 -7.41
N ASP A 57 3.90 -2.20 -6.57
CA ASP A 57 3.76 -2.34 -5.12
C ASP A 57 2.51 -1.61 -4.63
N VAL A 58 1.70 -2.31 -3.84
CA VAL A 58 0.62 -1.69 -3.06
C VAL A 58 1.20 -1.27 -1.72
N VAL A 59 1.10 0.02 -1.43
CA VAL A 59 1.77 0.66 -0.31
C VAL A 59 0.81 1.39 0.60
N VAL A 60 1.18 1.44 1.86
CA VAL A 60 0.52 2.22 2.90
C VAL A 60 1.33 3.49 3.12
N LEU A 61 0.66 4.64 3.16
CA LEU A 61 1.28 5.93 3.44
C LEU A 61 0.36 6.83 4.25
N ASN A 62 0.93 7.82 4.92
CA ASN A 62 0.15 8.93 5.44
C ASN A 62 -0.21 9.89 4.30
N HIS A 63 -1.43 10.43 4.33
CA HIS A 63 -1.89 11.37 3.33
C HIS A 63 -0.99 12.62 3.32
N PRO A 64 -0.50 13.08 2.14
CA PRO A 64 0.51 14.15 2.08
C PRO A 64 0.10 15.47 2.73
N ARG A 65 -1.21 15.78 2.76
CA ARG A 65 -1.75 17.00 3.39
C ARG A 65 -2.26 16.81 4.82
N ASP A 66 -2.58 15.57 5.20
CA ASP A 66 -3.12 15.27 6.53
C ASP A 66 -2.50 13.98 7.06
N GLN A 67 -1.47 14.12 7.87
CA GLN A 67 -0.67 12.99 8.34
C GLN A 67 -1.43 12.07 9.31
N LYS A 68 -2.65 12.45 9.75
CA LYS A 68 -3.50 11.60 10.59
C LYS A 68 -4.25 10.54 9.77
N ILE A 69 -4.32 10.71 8.45
CA ILE A 69 -5.06 9.81 7.56
C ILE A 69 -4.08 8.85 6.89
N THR A 70 -4.21 7.56 7.18
CA THR A 70 -3.50 6.48 6.48
C THR A 70 -4.28 6.07 5.24
N ILE A 71 -3.61 5.99 4.09
CA ILE A 71 -4.21 5.59 2.81
C ILE A 71 -3.42 4.42 2.20
N VAL A 72 -4.10 3.65 1.34
CA VAL A 72 -3.50 2.57 0.54
C VAL A 72 -3.56 2.97 -0.93
N LYS A 73 -2.44 2.87 -1.64
CA LYS A 73 -2.30 3.18 -3.07
C LYS A 73 -1.32 2.24 -3.74
N ARG A 74 -1.34 2.17 -5.07
CA ARG A 74 -0.37 1.43 -5.88
C ARG A 74 0.66 2.37 -6.49
N ILE A 75 1.93 1.98 -6.46
CA ILE A 75 2.98 2.66 -7.23
C ILE A 75 2.77 2.35 -8.70
N THR A 76 2.51 3.37 -9.51
CA THR A 76 2.32 3.21 -10.96
C THR A 76 3.48 3.75 -11.78
N ASN A 77 4.28 4.65 -11.21
CA ASN A 77 5.45 5.23 -11.89
C ASN A 77 6.48 5.71 -10.84
N ILE A 78 7.75 5.74 -11.24
CA ILE A 78 8.85 6.32 -10.48
C ILE A 78 9.41 7.47 -11.32
N ALA A 79 9.35 8.68 -10.79
CA ALA A 79 9.83 9.88 -11.45
C ALA A 79 11.36 9.92 -11.52
N ILE A 80 11.90 10.78 -12.40
CA ILE A 80 13.33 10.93 -12.64
C ILE A 80 14.08 11.36 -11.37
N ASP A 81 13.42 12.11 -10.49
CA ASP A 81 13.95 12.55 -9.19
C ASP A 81 13.88 11.47 -8.09
N GLY A 82 13.46 10.24 -8.44
CA GLY A 82 13.30 9.11 -7.52
C GLY A 82 12.01 9.16 -6.70
N ASN A 83 11.12 10.13 -6.91
CA ASN A 83 9.83 10.18 -6.21
C ASN A 83 8.79 9.25 -6.86
N TYR A 84 7.83 8.79 -6.06
CA TYR A 84 6.86 7.79 -6.46
C TYR A 84 5.53 8.42 -6.85
N PHE A 85 5.00 8.03 -8.00
CA PHE A 85 3.64 8.34 -8.42
C PHE A 85 2.70 7.21 -8.00
N LEU A 86 1.80 7.52 -7.07
CA LEU A 86 0.83 6.59 -6.49
C LEU A 86 -0.57 6.83 -7.04
N LYS A 87 -1.28 5.77 -7.44
CA LYS A 87 -2.68 5.80 -7.87
C LYS A 87 -3.52 4.79 -7.11
N GLY A 88 -4.81 5.08 -6.97
CA GLY A 88 -5.78 4.06 -6.59
C GLY A 88 -6.17 3.23 -7.81
N ASP A 89 -6.49 1.96 -7.60
CA ASP A 89 -6.96 1.06 -8.66
C ASP A 89 -8.38 1.42 -9.15
N ASN A 90 -9.12 2.21 -8.36
CA ASN A 90 -10.39 2.83 -8.75
C ASN A 90 -10.20 4.34 -8.97
N PRO A 91 -10.01 4.81 -10.22
CA PRO A 91 -9.77 6.21 -10.51
C PRO A 91 -10.90 7.15 -10.10
N ALA A 92 -12.16 6.68 -10.12
CA ALA A 92 -13.36 7.46 -9.82
C ALA A 92 -13.51 7.77 -8.32
N ALA A 93 -13.05 6.87 -7.45
CA ALA A 93 -13.11 7.04 -5.99
C ALA A 93 -11.75 7.43 -5.37
N SER A 94 -10.71 7.66 -6.18
CA SER A 94 -9.35 7.87 -5.70
C SER A 94 -8.91 9.33 -5.79
N LYS A 95 -8.70 9.95 -4.62
CA LYS A 95 -7.77 11.07 -4.45
C LYS A 95 -6.36 10.47 -4.30
N ASP A 96 -5.47 10.82 -5.22
CA ASP A 96 -4.12 10.25 -5.34
C ASP A 96 -3.14 11.25 -5.97
N SER A 97 -1.99 10.78 -6.47
CA SER A 97 -0.91 11.64 -7.00
C SER A 97 -1.34 12.55 -8.14
N ARG A 98 -2.46 12.26 -8.81
CA ARG A 98 -3.08 13.20 -9.78
C ARG A 98 -3.49 14.54 -9.16
N HIS A 99 -3.69 14.58 -7.83
CA HIS A 99 -4.17 15.75 -7.10
C HIS A 99 -3.09 16.39 -6.22
N TRP A 100 -2.04 15.65 -5.84
CA TRP A 100 -0.99 16.12 -4.92
C TRP A 100 0.44 15.90 -5.40
N GLY A 101 0.65 15.37 -6.60
CA GLY A 101 1.97 15.11 -7.15
C GLY A 101 2.62 13.83 -6.60
N THR A 102 3.91 13.68 -6.83
CA THR A 102 4.69 12.51 -6.39
C THR A 102 5.00 12.56 -4.89
N VAL A 103 5.33 11.41 -4.31
CA VAL A 103 5.70 11.29 -2.89
C VAL A 103 7.13 10.76 -2.74
N ARG A 104 7.83 11.24 -1.71
CA ARG A 104 9.17 10.73 -1.35
C ARG A 104 9.05 9.33 -0.71
N GLN A 105 10.09 8.51 -0.84
CA GLN A 105 10.16 7.17 -0.20
C GLN A 105 9.79 7.21 1.29
N ARG A 106 10.26 8.24 2.03
CA ARG A 106 9.99 8.40 3.47
C ARG A 106 8.52 8.54 3.85
N ALA A 107 7.65 8.88 2.90
CA ALA A 107 6.20 8.95 3.16
C ALA A 107 5.54 7.57 3.11
N ILE A 108 6.19 6.60 2.47
CA ILE A 108 5.72 5.22 2.37
C ILE A 108 6.06 4.49 3.67
N LEU A 109 5.03 4.03 4.36
CA LEU A 109 5.13 3.41 5.68
C LEU A 109 5.30 1.90 5.62
N ALA A 110 4.66 1.24 4.65
CA ALA A 110 4.67 -0.22 4.54
C ALA A 110 4.29 -0.68 3.14
N LYS A 111 4.68 -1.92 2.81
CA LYS A 111 4.17 -2.69 1.66
C LYS A 111 3.02 -3.60 2.09
N VAL A 112 1.96 -3.70 1.30
CA VAL A 112 0.92 -4.72 1.45
C VAL A 112 1.44 -6.04 0.88
N THR A 113 1.39 -7.12 1.66
CA THR A 113 2.00 -8.41 1.30
C THR A 113 0.98 -9.50 1.00
N SER A 114 -0.14 -9.52 1.72
CA SER A 114 -1.18 -10.54 1.56
C SER A 114 -2.52 -10.00 2.06
N ARG A 115 -3.61 -10.68 1.68
CA ARG A 115 -4.96 -10.45 2.21
C ARG A 115 -5.36 -11.58 3.15
N PHE A 116 -6.21 -11.32 4.13
CA PHE A 116 -6.85 -12.42 4.87
C PHE A 116 -7.98 -12.97 3.99
N ALA A 117 -7.98 -14.29 3.81
CA ALA A 117 -9.02 -14.97 3.05
C ALA A 117 -10.35 -14.99 3.82
#